data_AF-A0A834FSH5-F1
#
_entry.id   AF-A0A834FSH5-F1
#
_cell.length_a   1.000
_cell.length_b   1.000
_cell.length_c   1.000
_cell.angle_alpha   90.00
_cell.angle_beta   90.00
_cell.angle_gamma   90.00
#
_symmetry.space_group_name_H-M   'P 1'
#
loop_
_entity.id
_entity.type
_entity.pdbx_description
1 polymer ?
#
loop_
_entity_poly.entity_id
_entity_poly.type
_entity_poly.pdbx_seq_one_letter_code
_entity_poly.pdbx_strand_id
1 'polypeptide(L)'
;MDDILKKIHGALVSKEADGSLPYLLVLCGDHGMSETGSHGGSSEPEINTPLVLISPIFKRKAEMEKPGVVEQVDLTPTLALGLGLPISQNSVGHVIPGVLEESSLREQLRFLHLNGHQLSCLLKDSTPEYEKETGFEQFRVAEKAHGSWMKLYLEGNTSEVLTNMGKKVLKQYLEALAAMSSALSKQLGKYDMYSMIAGMVFVFQLLLVLLLAMPEALSGSASVDLPVLSSLLSLPFYLLCLFLASVHVLVCTSAESSCYFCSLSWGLVFAAVAFSSAMFCILISLARRRLPFGSQFHGKSPQSSSGSEWMLSELDVLLLAGTVGHTLSLAASSFVEEEHQTWYFLLNTLCLTVFQDVCRKYFREQRGSGDEEEPILSKKSQTFSHSGSDIYSEKWLALATPPFTLLCCRLLRSLNQTGVQWAHLPDVGHWLNSSEHKVILSLLSAFCLGLIYLLVQRRCSWVSKVALAFGLVGVYSYRAAVGNVLFPWQHSSRTTS
;
A
#
# COMPACT_ATOMS: atom_id res chain seq x y z
N MET A 1 10.17 6.39 -29.91
CA MET A 1 11.17 6.90 -28.96
C MET A 1 12.54 7.02 -29.61
N ASP A 2 13.02 5.99 -30.32
CA ASP A 2 14.29 6.02 -31.05
C ASP A 2 14.52 7.26 -31.92
N ASP A 3 13.53 7.69 -32.71
CA ASP A 3 13.67 8.90 -33.53
C ASP A 3 13.91 10.18 -32.70
N ILE A 4 13.34 10.24 -31.49
CA ILE A 4 13.54 11.35 -30.57
C ILE A 4 14.96 11.28 -29.98
N LEU A 5 15.39 10.09 -29.56
CA LEU A 5 16.76 9.86 -29.07
C LEU A 5 17.80 10.21 -30.14
N LYS A 6 17.55 9.84 -31.40
CA LYS A 6 18.40 10.19 -32.54
C LYS A 6 18.50 11.71 -32.74
N LYS A 7 17.38 12.43 -32.60
CA LYS A 7 17.38 13.90 -32.66
C LYS A 7 18.17 14.53 -31.51
N ILE A 8 17.97 14.06 -30.28
CA ILE A 8 18.69 14.54 -29.09
C ILE A 8 20.19 14.30 -29.26
N HIS A 9 20.58 13.08 -29.60
CA HIS A 9 21.98 12.71 -29.80
C HIS A 9 22.63 13.53 -30.93
N GLY A 10 21.92 13.70 -32.07
CA GLY A 10 22.40 14.55 -33.15
C GLY A 10 22.66 16.00 -32.72
N ALA A 11 21.77 16.58 -31.90
CA ALA A 11 21.94 17.93 -31.37
C ALA A 11 23.12 18.04 -30.40
N LEU A 12 23.37 17.01 -29.57
CA LEU A 12 24.53 16.96 -28.67
C LEU A 12 25.84 16.91 -29.47
N VAL A 13 25.91 16.07 -30.51
CA VAL A 13 27.07 15.99 -31.42
C VAL A 13 27.35 17.32 -32.11
N SER A 14 26.31 18.01 -32.59
CA SER A 14 26.48 19.35 -33.20
C SER A 14 27.03 20.37 -32.20
N LYS A 15 26.51 20.40 -30.95
CA LYS A 15 27.01 21.31 -29.92
C LYS A 15 28.47 21.04 -29.54
N GLU A 16 28.86 19.78 -29.46
CA GLU A 16 30.23 19.39 -29.20
C GLU A 16 31.16 19.90 -30.32
N ALA A 17 30.75 19.74 -31.58
CA ALA A 17 31.50 20.25 -32.73
C ALA A 17 31.67 21.78 -32.71
N ASP A 18 30.73 22.51 -32.10
CA ASP A 18 30.79 23.96 -31.88
C ASP A 18 31.68 24.36 -30.67
N GLY A 19 32.34 23.40 -30.02
CA GLY A 19 33.29 23.63 -28.95
C GLY A 19 32.72 23.55 -27.52
N SER A 20 31.53 22.94 -27.34
CA SER A 20 31.00 22.70 -25.99
C SER A 20 31.79 21.62 -25.23
N LEU A 21 31.64 21.57 -23.91
CA LEU A 21 32.18 20.49 -23.08
C LEU A 21 31.63 19.11 -23.51
N PRO A 22 32.39 18.02 -23.27
CA PRO A 22 31.93 16.67 -23.56
C PRO A 22 30.66 16.34 -22.77
N TYR A 23 29.74 15.61 -23.40
CA TYR A 23 28.47 15.23 -22.79
C TYR A 23 28.47 13.76 -22.31
N LEU A 24 27.54 13.45 -21.41
CA LEU A 24 27.15 12.08 -21.08
C LEU A 24 25.64 11.97 -21.25
N LEU A 25 25.19 11.18 -22.21
CA LEU A 25 23.79 10.82 -22.39
C LEU A 25 23.55 9.46 -21.75
N VAL A 26 22.68 9.43 -20.73
CA VAL A 26 22.27 8.22 -20.01
C VAL A 26 20.87 7.84 -20.48
N LEU A 27 20.74 6.67 -21.09
CA LEU A 27 19.47 6.09 -21.49
C LEU A 27 19.20 4.86 -20.63
N CYS A 28 18.12 4.88 -19.84
CA CYS A 28 17.72 3.76 -19.00
C CYS A 28 16.20 3.62 -18.93
N GLY A 29 15.72 2.42 -18.58
CA GLY A 29 14.34 2.18 -18.14
C GLY A 29 14.27 2.17 -16.61
N ASP A 30 13.11 2.54 -16.06
CA ASP A 30 12.78 2.40 -14.65
C ASP A 30 12.40 0.96 -14.29
N HIS A 31 11.58 0.32 -15.12
CA HIS A 31 11.25 -1.10 -15.02
C HIS A 31 11.06 -1.73 -16.41
N GLY A 32 11.06 -3.06 -16.44
CA GLY A 32 10.75 -3.84 -17.63
C GLY A 32 9.24 -4.09 -17.77
N MET A 33 8.84 -4.82 -18.81
CA MET A 33 7.44 -5.16 -19.05
C MET A 33 7.34 -6.56 -19.65
N SER A 34 6.38 -7.37 -19.19
CA SER A 34 6.06 -8.66 -19.80
C SER A 34 5.41 -8.47 -21.17
N GLU A 35 5.37 -9.55 -21.96
CA GLU A 35 4.64 -9.59 -23.25
C GLU A 35 3.15 -9.24 -23.11
N THR A 36 2.58 -9.44 -21.91
CA THR A 36 1.17 -9.12 -21.61
C THR A 36 0.98 -7.73 -21.02
N GLY A 37 2.03 -6.93 -20.87
CA GLY A 37 1.98 -5.58 -20.32
C GLY A 37 2.10 -5.48 -18.80
N SER A 38 2.45 -6.57 -18.12
CA SER A 38 2.68 -6.58 -16.67
C SER A 38 4.05 -5.98 -16.34
N HIS A 39 4.18 -5.36 -15.17
CA HIS A 39 5.41 -4.67 -14.72
C HIS A 39 5.61 -4.77 -13.20
N GLY A 40 5.08 -5.84 -12.58
CA GLY A 40 5.08 -6.03 -11.13
C GLY A 40 6.42 -6.49 -10.53
N GLY A 41 7.50 -6.51 -11.32
CA GLY A 41 8.83 -6.90 -10.87
C GLY A 41 8.99 -8.38 -10.50
N SER A 42 8.12 -9.25 -11.03
CA SER A 42 8.03 -10.67 -10.66
C SER A 42 8.70 -11.62 -11.65
N SER A 43 8.96 -11.16 -12.87
CA SER A 43 9.55 -11.95 -13.95
C SER A 43 10.77 -11.26 -14.58
N GLU A 44 11.63 -12.03 -15.22
CA GLU A 44 12.84 -11.48 -15.88
C GLU A 44 12.54 -10.30 -16.84
N PRO A 45 11.52 -10.37 -17.72
CA PRO A 45 11.19 -9.23 -18.58
C PRO A 45 10.70 -7.99 -17.83
N GLU A 46 10.19 -8.14 -16.60
CA GLU A 46 9.72 -7.03 -15.76
C GLU A 46 10.84 -6.35 -14.97
N ILE A 47 11.92 -7.07 -14.65
CA ILE A 47 13.06 -6.53 -13.88
C ILE A 47 14.23 -6.10 -14.78
N ASN A 48 14.36 -6.70 -15.96
CA ASN A 48 15.44 -6.37 -16.89
C ASN A 48 15.10 -5.10 -17.67
N THR A 49 15.98 -4.11 -17.57
CA THR A 49 15.87 -2.83 -18.27
C THR A 49 17.14 -2.52 -19.05
N PRO A 50 17.05 -1.81 -20.19
CA PRO A 50 18.24 -1.39 -20.91
C PRO A 50 18.95 -0.27 -20.14
N LEU A 51 20.29 -0.29 -20.15
CA LEU A 51 21.15 0.84 -19.80
C LEU A 51 22.14 1.09 -20.94
N VAL A 52 22.16 2.30 -21.47
CA VAL A 52 23.11 2.74 -22.49
C VAL A 52 23.73 4.07 -22.08
N LEU A 53 25.05 4.11 -22.07
CA LEU A 53 25.83 5.31 -21.75
C LEU A 53 26.55 5.77 -23.00
N ILE A 54 26.29 7.00 -23.44
CA ILE A 54 26.83 7.56 -24.68
C ILE A 54 27.61 8.83 -24.34
N SER A 55 28.89 8.84 -24.67
CA SER A 55 29.79 9.98 -24.49
C SER A 55 30.91 9.95 -25.53
N PRO A 56 31.38 11.10 -26.03
CA PRO A 56 32.57 11.18 -26.88
C PRO A 56 33.86 10.68 -26.19
N ILE A 57 33.87 10.62 -24.85
CA ILE A 57 35.02 10.13 -24.06
C ILE A 57 35.15 8.61 -24.15
N PHE A 58 34.07 7.89 -24.42
CA PHE A 58 34.09 6.43 -24.49
C PHE A 58 34.68 5.96 -25.82
N LYS A 59 35.55 4.94 -25.78
CA LYS A 59 36.04 4.30 -27.00
C LYS A 59 34.91 3.61 -27.74
N ARG A 60 34.87 3.82 -29.05
CA ARG A 60 33.95 3.12 -29.94
C ARG A 60 34.39 1.67 -30.08
N LYS A 61 33.68 0.74 -29.44
CA LYS A 61 33.88 -0.70 -29.63
C LYS A 61 33.41 -1.08 -31.04
N ALA A 62 34.21 -1.87 -31.74
CA ALA A 62 33.93 -2.30 -33.12
C ALA A 62 32.80 -3.35 -33.21
N GLU A 63 32.60 -4.10 -32.12
CA GLU A 63 31.57 -5.14 -32.00
C GLU A 63 30.65 -4.86 -30.80
N MET A 64 29.38 -5.26 -30.93
CA MET A 64 28.43 -5.29 -29.82
C MET A 64 28.81 -6.46 -28.90
N GLU A 65 29.62 -6.20 -27.89
CA GLU A 65 29.87 -7.17 -26.81
C GLU A 65 28.57 -7.46 -26.08
N LYS A 66 28.43 -8.70 -25.56
CA LYS A 66 27.33 -9.04 -24.67
C LYS A 66 27.38 -8.09 -23.46
N PRO A 67 26.33 -7.30 -23.20
CA PRO A 67 26.34 -6.36 -22.09
C PRO A 67 26.48 -7.11 -20.77
N GLY A 68 27.28 -6.56 -19.86
CA GLY A 68 27.32 -7.02 -18.48
C GLY A 68 25.99 -6.74 -17.76
N VAL A 69 25.74 -7.48 -16.69
CA VAL A 69 24.61 -7.19 -15.79
C VAL A 69 25.07 -6.10 -14.82
N VAL A 70 24.22 -5.09 -14.65
CA VAL A 70 24.43 -3.97 -13.73
C VAL A 70 23.15 -3.75 -12.94
N GLU A 71 23.28 -3.35 -11.68
CA GLU A 71 22.13 -3.02 -10.86
C GLU A 71 21.80 -1.52 -11.03
N GLN A 72 20.52 -1.14 -10.98
CA GLN A 72 20.14 0.28 -11.13
C GLN A 72 20.77 1.17 -10.03
N VAL A 73 21.01 0.61 -8.85
CA VAL A 73 21.66 1.31 -7.73
C VAL A 73 23.10 1.74 -8.05
N ASP A 74 23.76 1.08 -9.00
CA ASP A 74 25.15 1.34 -9.41
C ASP A 74 25.28 2.64 -10.21
N LEU A 75 24.18 3.17 -10.74
CA LEU A 75 24.18 4.42 -11.50
C LEU A 75 24.57 5.62 -10.62
N THR A 76 24.08 5.66 -9.38
CA THR A 76 24.32 6.77 -8.44
C THR A 76 25.82 6.99 -8.14
N PRO A 77 26.58 6.01 -7.64
CA PRO A 77 28.00 6.20 -7.35
C PRO A 77 28.82 6.43 -8.64
N THR A 78 28.42 5.81 -9.74
CA THR A 78 29.08 5.95 -11.04
C THR A 78 28.98 7.39 -11.57
N LEU A 79 27.78 7.96 -11.58
CA LEU A 79 27.57 9.34 -12.02
C LEU A 79 28.19 10.35 -11.05
N ALA A 80 28.07 10.11 -9.73
CA ALA A 80 28.68 11.00 -8.74
C ALA A 80 30.19 11.11 -8.96
N LEU A 81 30.89 9.97 -9.07
CA LEU A 81 32.34 9.97 -9.29
C LEU A 81 32.72 10.51 -10.68
N GLY A 82 31.98 10.16 -11.73
CA GLY A 82 32.21 10.67 -13.08
C GLY A 82 32.05 12.19 -13.21
N LEU A 83 31.18 12.80 -12.39
CA LEU A 83 30.94 14.25 -12.36
C LEU A 83 31.76 14.98 -11.28
N GLY A 84 32.60 14.26 -10.52
CA GLY A 84 33.38 14.85 -9.43
C GLY A 84 32.54 15.29 -8.22
N LEU A 85 31.37 14.68 -8.03
CA LEU A 85 30.44 14.94 -6.93
C LEU A 85 30.62 13.90 -5.80
N PRO A 86 30.25 14.25 -4.55
CA PRO A 86 30.20 13.28 -3.47
C PRO A 86 29.14 12.20 -3.75
N ILE A 87 29.45 10.95 -3.43
CA ILE A 87 28.50 9.84 -3.49
C ILE A 87 27.44 10.05 -2.40
N SER A 88 26.16 9.85 -2.74
CA SER A 88 25.05 9.94 -1.79
C SER A 88 25.26 9.02 -0.59
N GLN A 89 24.97 9.51 0.62
CA GLN A 89 25.21 8.78 1.87
C GLN A 89 24.50 7.42 1.91
N ASN A 90 23.29 7.36 1.36
CA ASN A 90 22.44 6.15 1.35
C ASN A 90 22.64 5.29 0.09
N SER A 91 23.64 5.60 -0.76
CA SER A 91 23.90 4.82 -1.95
C SER A 91 24.42 3.42 -1.58
N VAL A 92 23.75 2.37 -2.02
CA VAL A 92 24.23 0.99 -1.84
C VAL A 92 24.97 0.44 -3.05
N GLY A 93 24.88 1.13 -4.19
CA GLY A 93 25.51 0.67 -5.43
C GLY A 93 27.02 0.77 -5.39
N HIS A 94 27.64 0.10 -6.35
CA HIS A 94 29.06 0.26 -6.65
C HIS A 94 29.28 0.82 -8.05
N VAL A 95 30.48 1.35 -8.29
CA VAL A 95 30.88 1.87 -9.59
C VAL A 95 30.73 0.82 -10.69
N ILE A 96 30.23 1.25 -11.86
CA ILE A 96 30.23 0.49 -13.12
C ILE A 96 31.63 0.61 -13.75
N PRO A 97 32.45 -0.45 -13.79
CA PRO A 97 33.86 -0.34 -14.18
C PRO A 97 34.07 0.16 -15.62
N GLY A 98 33.18 -0.21 -16.54
CA GLY A 98 33.25 0.20 -17.94
C GLY A 98 33.18 1.71 -18.17
N VAL A 99 32.63 2.47 -17.22
CA VAL A 99 32.57 3.95 -17.31
C VAL A 99 33.93 4.59 -17.02
N LEU A 100 34.76 3.92 -16.22
CA LEU A 100 36.05 4.45 -15.77
C LEU A 100 37.26 3.82 -16.48
N GLU A 101 37.00 2.94 -17.46
CA GLU A 101 38.04 2.15 -18.15
C GLU A 101 39.12 3.03 -18.79
N GLU A 102 38.74 4.20 -19.30
CA GLU A 102 39.64 5.16 -19.95
C GLU A 102 40.40 6.06 -18.95
N SER A 103 40.05 6.02 -17.67
CA SER A 103 40.78 6.77 -16.63
C SER A 103 42.13 6.11 -16.31
N SER A 104 43.09 6.89 -15.81
CA SER A 104 44.36 6.32 -15.38
C SER A 104 44.17 5.32 -14.23
N LEU A 105 45.06 4.33 -14.11
CA LEU A 105 44.98 3.35 -13.01
C LEU A 105 44.93 4.01 -11.63
N ARG A 106 45.64 5.13 -11.45
CA ARG A 106 45.60 5.93 -10.22
C ARG A 106 44.21 6.48 -9.94
N GLU A 107 43.54 7.01 -10.95
CA GLU A 107 42.18 7.55 -10.83
C GLU A 107 41.18 6.43 -10.57
N GLN A 108 41.26 5.32 -11.30
CA GLN A 108 40.41 4.15 -11.07
C GLN A 108 40.52 3.66 -9.61
N LEU A 109 41.74 3.50 -9.08
CA LEU A 109 41.95 3.12 -7.70
C LEU A 109 41.42 4.17 -6.70
N ARG A 110 41.51 5.46 -7.03
CA ARG A 110 40.94 6.53 -6.20
C ARG A 110 39.42 6.48 -6.18
N PHE A 111 38.77 6.27 -7.33
CA PHE A 111 37.32 6.16 -7.44
C PHE A 111 36.78 4.96 -6.65
N LEU A 112 37.42 3.79 -6.80
CA LEU A 112 37.05 2.60 -6.04
C LEU A 112 37.26 2.77 -4.53
N HIS A 113 38.35 3.45 -4.13
CA HIS A 113 38.57 3.78 -2.72
C HIS A 113 37.48 4.68 -2.14
N LEU A 114 37.05 5.72 -2.88
CA LEU A 114 35.97 6.62 -2.46
C LEU A 114 34.63 5.91 -2.33
N ASN A 115 34.28 5.06 -3.29
CA ASN A 115 33.05 4.28 -3.25
C ASN A 115 33.08 3.22 -2.13
N GLY A 116 34.20 2.52 -1.96
CA GLY A 116 34.38 1.58 -0.85
C GLY A 116 34.31 2.25 0.52
N HIS A 117 34.88 3.46 0.66
CA HIS A 117 34.75 4.23 1.89
C HIS A 117 33.28 4.57 2.18
N GLN A 118 32.51 5.03 1.20
CA GLN A 118 31.08 5.33 1.39
C GLN A 118 30.28 4.08 1.78
N LEU A 119 30.48 2.95 1.09
CA LEU A 119 29.83 1.68 1.44
C LEU A 119 30.23 1.21 2.85
N SER A 120 31.48 1.42 3.25
CA SER A 120 31.96 1.06 4.59
C SER A 120 31.31 1.90 5.70
N CYS A 121 31.08 3.19 5.45
CA CYS A 121 30.32 4.04 6.37
C CYS A 121 28.88 3.56 6.49
N LEU A 122 28.24 3.27 5.34
CA LEU A 122 26.85 2.80 5.32
C LEU A 122 26.70 1.44 6.01
N LEU A 123 27.63 0.51 5.82
CA LEU A 123 27.66 -0.77 6.53
C LEU A 123 27.79 -0.60 8.05
N LYS A 124 28.68 0.30 8.48
CA LYS A 124 28.87 0.61 9.89
C LYS A 124 27.61 1.17 10.53
N ASP A 125 26.90 2.05 9.84
CA ASP A 125 25.67 2.66 10.34
C ASP A 125 24.48 1.68 10.33
N SER A 126 24.50 0.69 9.43
CA SER A 126 23.38 -0.26 9.23
C SER A 126 23.55 -1.59 9.98
N THR A 127 24.78 -1.99 10.33
CA THR A 127 25.09 -3.35 10.84
C THR A 127 25.86 -3.30 12.16
N PRO A 128 25.31 -3.82 13.27
CA PRO A 128 25.98 -3.82 14.58
C PRO A 128 27.32 -4.57 14.61
N GLU A 129 27.49 -5.58 13.74
CA GLU A 129 28.72 -6.38 13.61
C GLU A 129 29.36 -6.23 12.21
N TYR A 130 29.31 -5.04 11.62
CA TYR A 130 29.84 -4.75 10.28
C TYR A 130 31.30 -5.20 10.06
N GLU A 131 32.10 -5.26 11.12
CA GLU A 131 33.51 -5.68 11.06
C GLU A 131 33.69 -7.15 10.64
N LYS A 132 32.68 -7.99 10.87
CA LYS A 132 32.67 -9.40 10.45
C LYS A 132 32.18 -9.59 9.02
N GLU A 133 31.70 -8.53 8.36
CA GLU A 133 31.24 -8.61 6.98
C GLU A 133 32.42 -8.84 6.03
N THR A 134 32.32 -9.92 5.26
CA THR A 134 33.39 -10.34 4.33
C THR A 134 33.83 -9.22 3.37
N GLY A 135 32.89 -8.43 2.85
CA GLY A 135 33.18 -7.30 1.97
C GLY A 135 33.97 -6.19 2.66
N PHE A 136 33.71 -5.94 3.95
CA PHE A 136 34.44 -4.94 4.72
C PHE A 136 35.89 -5.38 4.97
N GLU A 137 36.12 -6.65 5.34
CA GLU A 137 37.46 -7.20 5.48
C GLU A 137 38.26 -7.12 4.16
N GLN A 138 37.63 -7.50 3.04
CA GLN A 138 38.24 -7.40 1.72
C GLN A 138 38.59 -5.95 1.36
N PHE A 139 37.72 -4.99 1.69
CA PHE A 139 37.98 -3.57 1.49
C PHE A 139 39.19 -3.08 2.29
N ARG A 140 39.32 -3.49 3.56
CA ARG A 140 40.47 -3.15 4.41
C ARG A 140 41.78 -3.70 3.83
N VAL A 141 41.76 -4.91 3.28
CA VAL A 141 42.92 -5.51 2.60
C VAL A 141 43.27 -4.73 1.34
N ALA A 142 42.27 -4.39 0.50
CA ALA A 142 42.46 -3.61 -0.71
C ALA A 142 43.00 -2.21 -0.41
N GLU A 143 42.50 -1.54 0.63
CA GLU A 143 42.96 -0.22 1.10
C GLU A 143 44.43 -0.23 1.52
N LYS A 144 44.85 -1.23 2.29
CA LYS A 144 46.25 -1.38 2.69
C LYS A 144 47.16 -1.65 1.48
N ALA A 145 46.71 -2.48 0.54
CA ALA A 145 47.44 -2.78 -0.69
C ALA A 145 47.55 -1.53 -1.60
N HIS A 146 46.48 -0.74 -1.69
CA HIS A 146 46.46 0.54 -2.40
C HIS A 146 47.43 1.54 -1.77
N GLY A 147 47.49 1.66 -0.43
CA GLY A 147 48.47 2.50 0.24
C GLY A 147 49.93 2.11 -0.09
N SER A 148 50.20 0.81 -0.18
CA SER A 148 51.51 0.27 -0.54
C SER A 148 51.86 0.56 -2.01
N TRP A 149 50.88 0.42 -2.89
CA TRP A 149 51.01 0.77 -4.31
C TRP A 149 51.26 2.27 -4.50
N MET A 150 50.53 3.13 -3.79
CA MET A 150 50.67 4.59 -3.86
C MET A 150 52.06 5.05 -3.41
N LYS A 151 52.63 4.43 -2.37
CA LYS A 151 53.98 4.74 -1.93
C LYS A 151 55.01 4.50 -3.04
N LEU A 152 54.99 3.33 -3.67
CA LEU A 152 55.89 3.00 -4.78
C LEU A 152 55.66 3.88 -6.01
N TYR A 153 54.39 4.21 -6.30
CA TYR A 153 54.02 5.13 -7.37
C TYR A 153 54.61 6.53 -7.16
N LEU A 154 54.51 7.08 -5.94
CA LEU A 154 55.06 8.39 -5.58
C LEU A 154 56.60 8.42 -5.55
N GLU A 155 57.25 7.29 -5.29
CA GLU A 155 58.70 7.12 -5.42
C GLU A 155 59.19 7.10 -6.89
N GLY A 156 58.28 7.24 -7.87
CA GLY A 156 58.61 7.29 -9.29
C GLY A 156 58.88 5.93 -9.92
N ASN A 157 58.46 4.83 -9.27
CA ASN A 157 58.64 3.49 -9.80
C ASN A 157 57.74 3.27 -11.03
N THR A 158 58.32 2.95 -12.18
CA THR A 158 57.58 2.66 -13.43
C THR A 158 57.64 1.19 -13.83
N SER A 159 58.00 0.30 -12.90
CA SER A 159 58.16 -1.13 -13.19
C SER A 159 56.85 -1.79 -13.59
N GLU A 160 56.95 -2.83 -14.40
CA GLU A 160 55.84 -3.73 -14.72
C GLU A 160 55.23 -4.34 -13.44
N VAL A 161 56.07 -4.56 -12.41
CA VAL A 161 55.66 -5.02 -11.09
C VAL A 161 54.65 -4.06 -10.45
N LEU A 162 54.87 -2.74 -10.54
CA LEU A 162 53.92 -1.75 -10.01
C LEU A 162 52.59 -1.79 -10.78
N THR A 163 52.65 -1.93 -12.10
CA THR A 163 51.44 -2.03 -12.94
C THR A 163 50.62 -3.27 -12.59
N ASN A 164 51.29 -4.42 -12.45
CA ASN A 164 50.64 -5.68 -12.07
C ASN A 164 50.09 -5.64 -10.65
N MET A 165 50.81 -5.00 -9.72
CA MET A 165 50.31 -4.73 -8.37
C MET A 165 49.04 -3.87 -8.41
N GLY A 166 49.02 -2.79 -9.19
CA GLY A 166 47.85 -1.91 -9.30
C GLY A 166 46.64 -2.62 -9.90
N LYS A 167 46.83 -3.45 -10.94
CA LYS A 167 45.76 -4.31 -11.49
C LYS A 167 45.21 -5.30 -10.44
N LYS A 168 46.08 -5.84 -9.59
CA LYS A 168 45.66 -6.70 -8.47
C LYS A 168 44.82 -5.92 -7.46
N VAL A 169 45.25 -4.73 -7.07
CA VAL A 169 44.50 -3.86 -6.13
C VAL A 169 43.15 -3.46 -6.73
N LEU A 170 43.10 -3.14 -8.03
CA LEU A 170 41.86 -2.84 -8.74
C LEU A 170 40.85 -3.98 -8.61
N LYS A 171 41.29 -5.22 -8.90
CA LYS A 171 40.45 -6.41 -8.76
C LYS A 171 39.97 -6.62 -7.32
N GLN A 172 40.86 -6.45 -6.33
CA GLN A 172 40.51 -6.59 -4.91
C GLN A 172 39.44 -5.58 -4.48
N TYR A 173 39.53 -4.33 -4.95
CA TYR A 173 38.49 -3.34 -4.69
C TYR A 173 37.16 -3.74 -5.34
N LEU A 174 37.15 -4.12 -6.62
CA LEU A 174 35.91 -4.50 -7.30
C LEU A 174 35.18 -5.65 -6.58
N GLU A 175 35.93 -6.67 -6.14
CA GLU A 175 35.39 -7.78 -5.35
C GLU A 175 34.84 -7.31 -4.00
N ALA A 176 35.59 -6.47 -3.29
CA ALA A 176 35.16 -5.92 -1.99
C ALA A 176 33.90 -5.06 -2.10
N LEU A 177 33.83 -4.18 -3.09
CA LEU A 177 32.69 -3.28 -3.32
C LEU A 177 31.44 -4.07 -3.68
N ALA A 178 31.55 -5.07 -4.56
CA ALA A 178 30.43 -5.95 -4.91
C ALA A 178 29.93 -6.73 -3.68
N ALA A 179 30.84 -7.23 -2.84
CA ALA A 179 30.48 -7.93 -1.61
C ALA A 179 29.77 -7.01 -0.60
N MET A 180 30.28 -5.80 -0.37
CA MET A 180 29.65 -4.81 0.52
C MET A 180 28.27 -4.35 0.01
N SER A 181 28.18 -4.06 -1.29
CA SER A 181 26.93 -3.66 -1.95
C SER A 181 25.86 -4.77 -1.87
N SER A 182 26.25 -6.03 -2.08
CA SER A 182 25.38 -7.19 -1.93
C SER A 182 24.89 -7.37 -0.49
N ALA A 183 25.77 -7.20 0.51
CA ALA A 183 25.41 -7.29 1.92
C ALA A 183 24.40 -6.20 2.32
N LEU A 184 24.64 -4.95 1.90
CA LEU A 184 23.74 -3.82 2.13
C LEU A 184 22.38 -4.01 1.44
N SER A 185 22.39 -4.41 0.16
CA SER A 185 21.15 -4.62 -0.61
C SER A 185 20.27 -5.71 -0.01
N LYS A 186 20.87 -6.77 0.56
CA LYS A 186 20.14 -7.80 1.31
C LYS A 186 19.50 -7.27 2.59
N GLN A 187 20.01 -6.20 3.18
CA GLN A 187 19.40 -5.60 4.38
C GLN A 187 18.19 -4.73 4.04
N LEU A 188 18.24 -3.96 2.94
CA LEU A 188 17.10 -3.14 2.49
C LEU A 188 15.85 -3.96 2.17
N GLY A 189 16.01 -5.23 1.78
CA GLY A 189 14.91 -6.16 1.51
C GLY A 189 14.42 -6.98 2.72
N LYS A 190 14.94 -6.76 3.93
CA LYS A 190 14.49 -7.50 5.12
C LYS A 190 13.24 -6.86 5.71
N TYR A 191 12.09 -7.38 5.30
CA TYR A 191 10.82 -7.10 5.96
C TYR A 191 10.70 -7.95 7.22
N ASP A 192 10.23 -7.35 8.32
CA ASP A 192 9.79 -8.10 9.49
C ASP A 192 8.44 -8.76 9.18
N MET A 193 8.51 -9.87 8.45
CA MET A 193 7.34 -10.61 7.99
C MET A 193 6.44 -11.03 9.15
N TYR A 194 7.03 -11.38 10.29
CA TYR A 194 6.25 -11.80 11.46
C TYR A 194 5.44 -10.66 12.03
N SER A 195 6.06 -9.50 12.28
CA SER A 195 5.35 -8.33 12.79
C SER A 195 4.32 -7.80 11.78
N MET A 196 4.64 -7.84 10.48
CA MET A 196 3.69 -7.46 9.42
C MET A 196 2.47 -8.37 9.40
N ILE A 197 2.67 -9.70 9.43
CA ILE A 197 1.58 -10.69 9.46
C ILE A 197 0.73 -10.50 10.72
N ALA A 198 1.35 -10.34 11.90
CA ALA A 198 0.63 -10.09 13.14
C ALA A 198 -0.22 -8.81 13.07
N GLY A 199 0.33 -7.72 12.53
CA GLY A 199 -0.39 -6.48 12.30
C GLY A 199 -1.57 -6.64 11.35
N MET A 200 -1.37 -7.35 10.23
CA MET A 200 -2.44 -7.65 9.27
C MET A 200 -3.57 -8.47 9.91
N VAL A 201 -3.24 -9.46 10.75
CA VAL A 201 -4.23 -10.25 11.49
C VAL A 201 -5.06 -9.36 12.42
N PHE A 202 -4.43 -8.43 13.16
CA PHE A 202 -5.16 -7.52 14.05
C PHE A 202 -6.12 -6.60 13.30
N VAL A 203 -5.66 -6.00 12.21
CA VAL A 203 -6.49 -5.11 11.38
C VAL A 203 -7.66 -5.90 10.78
N PHE A 204 -7.40 -7.08 10.25
CA PHE A 204 -8.44 -7.92 9.66
C PHE A 204 -9.47 -8.38 10.70
N GLN A 205 -9.03 -8.81 11.88
CA GLN A 205 -9.92 -9.18 12.98
C GLN A 205 -10.81 -8.01 13.40
N LEU A 206 -10.25 -6.81 13.52
CA LEU A 206 -11.01 -5.60 13.89
C LEU A 206 -12.05 -5.24 12.83
N LEU A 207 -11.66 -5.24 11.54
CA LEU A 207 -12.56 -4.96 10.43
C LEU A 207 -13.71 -5.97 10.36
N LEU A 208 -13.43 -7.26 10.59
CA LEU A 208 -14.45 -8.29 10.58
C LEU A 208 -15.40 -8.18 11.78
N VAL A 209 -14.91 -7.81 12.97
CA VAL A 209 -15.78 -7.53 14.13
C VAL A 209 -16.69 -6.34 13.82
N LEU A 210 -16.12 -5.27 13.25
CA LEU A 210 -16.89 -4.10 12.85
C LEU A 210 -18.00 -4.51 11.88
N LEU A 211 -17.65 -5.23 10.80
CA LEU A 211 -18.60 -5.71 9.79
C LEU A 211 -19.76 -6.51 10.41
N LEU A 212 -19.46 -7.46 11.31
CA LEU A 212 -20.48 -8.31 11.94
C LEU A 212 -21.32 -7.56 12.99
N ALA A 213 -20.77 -6.52 13.60
CA ALA A 213 -21.43 -5.67 14.58
C ALA A 213 -22.27 -4.54 13.95
N MET A 214 -21.96 -4.11 12.72
CA MET A 214 -22.64 -3.00 12.04
C MET A 214 -24.18 -3.10 12.01
N PRO A 215 -24.80 -4.27 11.74
CA PRO A 215 -26.26 -4.38 11.72
C PRO A 215 -26.92 -4.08 13.08
N GLU A 216 -26.28 -4.50 14.17
CA GLU A 216 -26.73 -4.21 15.54
C GLU A 216 -26.44 -2.76 15.94
N ALA A 217 -25.27 -2.24 15.54
CA ALA A 217 -24.87 -0.86 15.81
C ALA A 217 -25.80 0.16 15.12
N LEU A 218 -26.29 -0.17 13.92
CA LEU A 218 -27.21 0.67 13.13
C LEU A 218 -28.69 0.40 13.43
N SER A 219 -28.99 -0.57 14.31
CA SER A 219 -30.37 -0.84 14.73
C SER A 219 -30.93 0.28 15.60
N GLY A 220 -32.26 0.38 15.71
CA GLY A 220 -32.92 1.45 16.49
C GLY A 220 -32.56 1.49 17.98
N SER A 221 -32.05 0.39 18.54
CA SER A 221 -31.54 0.33 19.92
C SER A 221 -30.06 0.71 20.03
N ALA A 222 -29.31 0.71 18.92
CA ALA A 222 -27.88 1.01 18.83
C ALA A 222 -27.02 0.30 19.90
N SER A 223 -27.41 -0.92 20.27
CA SER A 223 -26.80 -1.74 21.31
C SER A 223 -26.11 -2.94 20.68
N VAL A 224 -24.77 -3.00 20.78
CA VAL A 224 -23.99 -4.15 20.30
C VAL A 224 -23.61 -5.01 21.49
N ASP A 225 -24.20 -6.20 21.59
CA ASP A 225 -23.91 -7.13 22.67
C ASP A 225 -22.71 -8.01 22.31
N LEU A 226 -21.49 -7.50 22.55
CA LEU A 226 -20.28 -8.32 22.38
C LEU A 226 -20.18 -9.38 23.50
N PRO A 227 -20.04 -10.68 23.15
CA PRO A 227 -19.90 -11.76 24.13
C PRO A 227 -18.47 -11.82 24.72
N VAL A 228 -17.98 -10.73 25.30
CA VAL A 228 -16.60 -10.60 25.78
C VAL A 228 -16.30 -11.60 26.90
N LEU A 229 -17.12 -11.60 27.96
CA LEU A 229 -16.88 -12.43 29.14
C LEU A 229 -16.96 -13.93 28.82
N SER A 230 -17.94 -14.34 28.02
CA SER A 230 -18.07 -15.73 27.59
C SER A 230 -16.95 -16.16 26.64
N SER A 231 -16.40 -15.24 25.85
CA SER A 231 -15.27 -15.53 24.96
C SER A 231 -13.97 -15.72 25.75
N LEU A 232 -13.71 -14.85 26.73
CA LEU A 232 -12.51 -14.90 27.58
C LEU A 232 -12.48 -16.13 28.50
N LEU A 233 -13.64 -16.62 28.93
CA LEU A 233 -13.74 -17.82 29.78
C LEU A 233 -13.86 -19.12 28.97
N SER A 234 -13.81 -19.06 27.64
CA SER A 234 -14.02 -20.22 26.79
C SER A 234 -12.77 -21.10 26.69
N LEU A 235 -12.93 -22.43 26.62
CA LEU A 235 -11.81 -23.35 26.36
C LEU A 235 -11.03 -23.01 25.06
N PRO A 236 -11.69 -22.66 23.92
CA PRO A 236 -11.00 -22.26 22.70
C PRO A 236 -10.07 -21.05 22.89
N PHE A 237 -10.42 -20.10 23.76
CA PHE A 237 -9.57 -18.94 24.04
C PHE A 237 -8.23 -19.36 24.64
N TYR A 238 -8.24 -20.19 25.68
CA TYR A 238 -7.01 -20.66 26.31
C TYR A 238 -6.16 -21.52 25.37
N LEU A 239 -6.80 -22.39 24.57
CA LEU A 239 -6.10 -23.20 23.57
C LEU A 239 -5.43 -22.35 22.48
N LEU A 240 -6.12 -21.30 22.01
CA LEU A 240 -5.58 -20.39 21.00
C LEU A 240 -4.44 -19.53 21.56
N CYS A 241 -4.55 -19.08 22.82
CA CYS A 241 -3.44 -18.42 23.50
C CYS A 241 -2.20 -19.33 23.58
N LEU A 242 -2.37 -20.60 23.94
CA LEU A 242 -1.26 -21.57 23.98
C LEU A 242 -0.66 -21.80 22.59
N PHE A 243 -1.50 -21.94 21.57
CA PHE A 243 -1.06 -22.12 20.19
C PHE A 243 -0.30 -20.90 19.66
N LEU A 244 -0.84 -19.68 19.81
CA LEU A 244 -0.18 -18.47 19.34
C LEU A 244 1.11 -18.18 20.12
N ALA A 245 1.14 -18.48 21.43
CA ALA A 245 2.37 -18.40 22.22
C ALA A 245 3.42 -19.42 21.76
N SER A 246 3.03 -20.66 21.42
CA SER A 246 3.98 -21.65 20.89
C SER A 246 4.50 -21.28 19.51
N VAL A 247 3.64 -20.74 18.64
CA VAL A 247 4.04 -20.17 17.34
C VAL A 247 5.02 -19.01 17.55
N HIS A 248 4.75 -18.10 18.49
CA HIS A 248 5.64 -16.99 18.80
C HIS A 248 7.03 -17.47 19.26
N VAL A 249 7.08 -18.42 20.21
CA VAL A 249 8.34 -19.02 20.66
C VAL A 249 9.08 -19.69 19.50
N LEU A 250 8.38 -20.47 18.68
CA LEU A 250 8.96 -21.15 17.52
C LEU A 250 9.57 -20.15 16.54
N VAL A 251 8.85 -19.08 16.19
CA VAL A 251 9.35 -18.03 15.30
C VAL A 251 10.53 -17.29 15.92
N CYS A 252 10.45 -16.86 17.19
CA CYS A 252 11.54 -16.11 17.82
C CYS A 252 12.79 -16.95 18.10
N THR A 253 12.68 -18.28 18.16
CA THR A 253 13.83 -19.19 18.29
C THR A 253 14.42 -19.61 16.95
N SER A 254 13.66 -19.50 15.85
CA SER A 254 14.10 -19.89 14.50
C SER A 254 14.48 -18.70 13.60
N ALA A 255 14.08 -17.48 13.96
CA ALA A 255 14.35 -16.30 13.16
C ALA A 255 15.84 -15.95 13.18
N GLU A 256 16.48 -16.00 12.01
CA GLU A 256 17.86 -15.54 11.80
C GLU A 256 17.97 -14.00 11.68
N SER A 257 16.84 -13.28 11.68
CA SER A 257 16.77 -11.83 11.49
C SER A 257 16.09 -11.12 12.66
N SER A 258 16.36 -9.83 12.82
CA SER A 258 15.78 -9.00 13.87
C SER A 258 14.27 -8.85 13.67
N CYS A 259 13.49 -9.43 14.59
CA CYS A 259 12.03 -9.31 14.63
C CYS A 259 11.62 -8.38 15.77
N TYR A 260 10.85 -7.32 15.46
CA TYR A 260 10.34 -6.36 16.44
C TYR A 260 9.50 -7.04 17.50
N PHE A 261 8.56 -7.90 17.10
CA PHE A 261 7.68 -8.62 18.04
C PHE A 261 8.47 -9.51 19.01
N CYS A 262 9.59 -10.09 18.57
CA CYS A 262 10.47 -10.90 19.43
C CYS A 262 11.34 -10.05 20.38
N SER A 263 11.50 -8.76 20.08
CA SER A 263 12.21 -7.81 20.95
C SER A 263 11.33 -7.23 22.07
N LEU A 264 10.01 -7.47 22.02
CA LEU A 264 9.07 -6.99 23.02
C LEU A 264 9.20 -7.76 24.35
N SER A 265 8.80 -7.10 25.44
CA SER A 265 8.69 -7.79 26.72
C SER A 265 7.61 -8.86 26.66
N TRP A 266 7.84 -9.99 27.36
CA TRP A 266 6.88 -11.09 27.43
C TRP A 266 5.46 -10.65 27.85
N GLY A 267 5.33 -9.64 28.71
CA GLY A 267 4.03 -9.08 29.09
C GLY A 267 3.26 -8.47 27.91
N LEU A 268 3.95 -7.72 27.03
CA LEU A 268 3.33 -7.15 25.83
C LEU A 268 2.99 -8.23 24.80
N VAL A 269 3.85 -9.23 24.65
CA VAL A 269 3.58 -10.40 23.78
C VAL A 269 2.35 -11.15 24.27
N PHE A 270 2.24 -11.44 25.57
CA PHE A 270 1.06 -12.11 26.13
C PHE A 270 -0.21 -11.28 25.97
N ALA A 271 -0.13 -9.96 26.15
CA ALA A 271 -1.26 -9.07 25.91
C ALA A 271 -1.73 -9.12 24.45
N ALA A 272 -0.79 -9.10 23.49
CA ALA A 272 -1.10 -9.17 22.07
C ALA A 272 -1.69 -10.54 21.66
N VAL A 273 -1.13 -11.63 22.17
CA VAL A 273 -1.66 -12.99 21.97
C VAL A 273 -3.06 -13.13 22.56
N ALA A 274 -3.26 -12.67 23.80
CA ALA A 274 -4.57 -12.71 24.45
C ALA A 274 -5.60 -11.86 23.69
N PHE A 275 -5.21 -10.68 23.20
CA PHE A 275 -6.06 -9.83 22.38
C PHE A 275 -6.48 -10.53 21.08
N SER A 276 -5.52 -11.10 20.33
CA SER A 276 -5.81 -11.85 19.10
C SER A 276 -6.78 -13.00 19.36
N SER A 277 -6.52 -13.78 20.40
CA SER A 277 -7.34 -14.93 20.77
C SER A 277 -8.75 -14.53 21.18
N ALA A 278 -8.88 -13.47 21.98
CA ALA A 278 -10.18 -12.94 22.40
C ALA A 278 -10.99 -12.46 21.19
N MET A 279 -10.36 -11.69 20.30
CA MET A 279 -11.00 -11.18 19.08
C MET A 279 -11.46 -12.32 18.17
N PHE A 280 -10.65 -13.37 18.00
CA PHE A 280 -11.03 -14.54 17.22
C PHE A 280 -12.23 -15.29 17.83
N CYS A 281 -12.28 -15.48 19.16
CA CYS A 281 -13.41 -16.11 19.82
C CYS A 281 -14.69 -15.26 19.75
N ILE A 282 -14.57 -13.93 19.86
CA ILE A 282 -15.68 -12.99 19.65
C ILE A 282 -16.18 -13.10 18.21
N LEU A 283 -15.28 -13.12 17.22
CA LEU A 283 -15.62 -13.29 15.81
C LEU A 283 -16.39 -14.58 15.55
N ILE A 284 -15.93 -15.71 16.08
CA ILE A 284 -16.66 -16.99 15.95
C ILE A 284 -18.04 -16.90 16.62
N SER A 285 -18.14 -16.25 17.78
CA SER A 285 -19.40 -16.11 18.49
C SER A 285 -20.39 -15.22 17.74
N LEU A 286 -19.92 -14.10 17.18
CA LEU A 286 -20.71 -13.21 16.34
C LEU A 286 -21.09 -13.90 15.02
N ALA A 287 -20.15 -14.59 14.37
CA ALA A 287 -20.40 -15.35 13.16
C ALA A 287 -21.42 -16.47 13.40
N ARG A 288 -21.36 -17.18 14.53
CA ARG A 288 -22.34 -18.22 14.89
C ARG A 288 -23.73 -17.64 15.11
N ARG A 289 -23.86 -16.44 15.70
CA ARG A 289 -25.15 -15.73 15.79
C ARG A 289 -25.70 -15.34 14.41
N ARG A 290 -24.83 -15.22 13.41
CA ARG A 290 -25.13 -14.79 12.04
C ARG A 290 -25.17 -15.93 11.02
N LEU A 291 -24.83 -17.16 11.39
CA LEU A 291 -24.85 -18.34 10.53
C LEU A 291 -26.01 -19.27 10.94
N PRO A 292 -26.76 -19.85 9.99
CA PRO A 292 -27.88 -20.73 10.28
C PRO A 292 -27.39 -22.16 10.48
N PHE A 293 -26.56 -22.40 11.49
CA PHE A 293 -26.25 -23.78 11.90
C PHE A 293 -27.11 -24.14 13.10
N GLY A 294 -28.28 -24.71 12.80
CA GLY A 294 -29.09 -25.38 13.78
C GLY A 294 -28.35 -26.57 14.40
N SER A 295 -28.30 -26.62 15.72
CA SER A 295 -28.73 -27.84 16.43
C SER A 295 -29.08 -27.50 17.87
N GLN A 296 -30.27 -27.96 18.23
CA GLN A 296 -30.83 -27.97 19.56
C GLN A 296 -29.90 -28.70 20.52
N PHE A 297 -29.62 -28.10 21.67
CA PHE A 297 -29.41 -28.82 22.90
C PHE A 297 -29.98 -27.96 24.01
N HIS A 298 -31.19 -28.28 24.47
CA HIS A 298 -31.62 -28.24 25.88
C HIS A 298 -32.96 -28.97 25.96
N GLY A 299 -33.04 -29.94 26.88
CA GLY A 299 -34.17 -30.83 27.04
C GLY A 299 -35.41 -30.17 27.66
N LYS A 300 -36.55 -30.80 27.35
CA LYS A 300 -37.92 -30.63 27.88
C LYS A 300 -38.74 -29.45 27.29
N SER A 301 -39.82 -29.87 26.63
CA SER A 301 -40.82 -29.21 25.78
C SER A 301 -41.88 -28.36 26.52
N PRO A 302 -42.93 -27.83 25.83
CA PRO A 302 -42.94 -26.99 24.63
C PRO A 302 -43.84 -25.75 24.82
N GLN A 303 -43.53 -24.62 24.18
CA GLN A 303 -44.59 -23.70 23.77
C GLN A 303 -44.17 -22.95 22.50
N SER A 304 -45.03 -23.07 21.51
CA SER A 304 -44.99 -22.58 20.14
C SER A 304 -44.38 -21.18 19.97
N SER A 305 -43.35 -21.09 19.13
CA SER A 305 -43.19 -19.95 18.23
C SER A 305 -42.74 -20.47 16.88
N SER A 306 -43.43 -19.99 15.85
CA SER A 306 -43.32 -20.32 14.44
C SER A 306 -41.88 -20.36 13.96
N GLY A 307 -41.51 -21.45 13.28
CA GLY A 307 -40.25 -21.55 12.55
C GLY A 307 -40.15 -20.42 11.52
N SER A 308 -39.18 -19.53 11.72
CA SER A 308 -38.69 -18.64 10.68
C SER A 308 -37.64 -19.42 9.90
N GLU A 309 -38.06 -20.12 8.84
CA GLU A 309 -37.13 -20.58 7.80
C GLU A 309 -36.36 -19.35 7.26
N TRP A 310 -35.03 -19.39 7.34
CA TRP A 310 -34.16 -18.36 6.75
C TRP A 310 -34.20 -18.46 5.23
N MET A 311 -34.99 -17.62 4.58
CA MET A 311 -34.73 -17.24 3.20
C MET A 311 -33.79 -16.04 3.22
N LEU A 312 -32.49 -16.24 2.95
CA LEU A 312 -31.60 -15.13 2.64
C LEU A 312 -32.20 -14.36 1.45
N SER A 313 -32.35 -13.05 1.59
CA SER A 313 -32.81 -12.22 0.47
C SER A 313 -31.77 -12.29 -0.66
N GLU A 314 -32.19 -12.20 -1.92
CA GLU A 314 -31.29 -12.09 -3.07
C GLU A 314 -30.25 -10.96 -2.86
N LEU A 315 -30.65 -9.89 -2.15
CA LEU A 315 -29.79 -8.77 -1.78
C LEU A 315 -28.71 -9.14 -0.74
N ASP A 316 -29.04 -9.98 0.24
CA ASP A 316 -28.11 -10.41 1.29
C ASP A 316 -27.01 -11.29 0.69
N VAL A 317 -27.38 -12.18 -0.24
CA VAL A 317 -26.44 -13.01 -0.99
C VAL A 317 -25.51 -12.15 -1.84
N LEU A 318 -26.04 -11.12 -2.50
CA LEU A 318 -25.25 -10.21 -3.33
C LEU A 318 -24.27 -9.36 -2.50
N LEU A 319 -24.70 -8.84 -1.35
CA LEU A 319 -23.82 -8.10 -0.44
C LEU A 319 -22.72 -8.99 0.11
N LEU A 320 -23.04 -10.23 0.50
CA LEU A 320 -22.07 -11.19 1.00
C LEU A 320 -21.06 -11.58 -0.10
N ALA A 321 -21.55 -11.94 -1.29
CA ALA A 321 -20.72 -12.32 -2.43
C ALA A 321 -19.84 -11.16 -2.91
N GLY A 322 -20.38 -9.94 -2.97
CA GLY A 322 -19.63 -8.74 -3.33
C GLY A 322 -18.54 -8.41 -2.32
N THR A 323 -18.82 -8.56 -1.03
CA THR A 323 -17.82 -8.33 0.04
C THR A 323 -16.71 -9.38 -0.01
N VAL A 324 -17.06 -10.66 -0.20
CA VAL A 324 -16.08 -11.74 -0.38
C VAL A 324 -15.25 -11.51 -1.63
N GLY A 325 -15.89 -11.17 -2.76
CA GLY A 325 -15.21 -10.88 -4.02
C GLY A 325 -14.24 -9.71 -3.92
N HIS A 326 -14.62 -8.62 -3.26
CA HIS A 326 -13.73 -7.49 -3.00
C HIS A 326 -12.56 -7.88 -2.09
N THR A 327 -12.81 -8.65 -1.03
CA THR A 327 -11.76 -9.16 -0.14
C THR A 327 -10.74 -10.01 -0.90
N LEU A 328 -11.21 -10.87 -1.81
CA LEU A 328 -10.35 -11.67 -2.69
C LEU A 328 -9.58 -10.80 -3.69
N SER A 329 -10.18 -9.72 -4.19
CA SER A 329 -9.50 -8.80 -5.12
C SER A 329 -8.26 -8.14 -4.50
N LEU A 330 -8.24 -7.93 -3.17
CA LEU A 330 -7.09 -7.38 -2.47
C LEU A 330 -5.87 -8.32 -2.43
N ALA A 331 -6.02 -9.58 -2.83
CA ALA A 331 -4.90 -10.53 -2.93
C ALA A 331 -4.04 -10.34 -4.19
N ALA A 332 -4.42 -9.43 -5.10
CA ALA A 332 -3.71 -9.16 -6.35
C ALA A 332 -3.37 -7.67 -6.47
N SER A 333 -2.09 -7.35 -6.72
CA SER A 333 -1.61 -5.96 -6.83
C SER A 333 -2.34 -5.17 -7.92
N SER A 334 -2.61 -5.78 -9.07
CA SER A 334 -3.35 -5.14 -10.18
C SER A 334 -4.78 -4.76 -9.79
N PHE A 335 -5.47 -5.58 -9.00
CA PHE A 335 -6.81 -5.27 -8.49
C PHE A 335 -6.77 -4.22 -7.36
N VAL A 336 -5.67 -4.12 -6.63
CA VAL A 336 -5.43 -3.05 -5.64
C VAL A 336 -5.14 -1.71 -6.35
N GLU A 337 -4.31 -1.70 -7.39
CA GLU A 337 -4.03 -0.50 -8.19
C GLU A 337 -5.30 0.05 -8.84
N GLU A 338 -6.16 -0.84 -9.34
CA GLU A 338 -7.41 -0.51 -10.01
C GLU A 338 -8.64 -0.75 -9.11
N GLU A 339 -8.50 -0.62 -7.78
CA GLU A 339 -9.55 -0.94 -6.79
C GLU A 339 -10.88 -0.22 -7.08
N HIS A 340 -10.79 1.00 -7.58
CA HIS A 340 -11.93 1.83 -7.95
C HIS A 340 -12.84 1.16 -9.00
N GLN A 341 -12.29 0.34 -9.91
CA GLN A 341 -13.08 -0.39 -10.90
C GLN A 341 -13.93 -1.48 -10.24
N THR A 342 -13.37 -2.19 -9.27
CA THR A 342 -14.09 -3.19 -8.47
C THR A 342 -15.25 -2.55 -7.72
N TRP A 343 -15.02 -1.39 -7.10
CA TRP A 343 -16.08 -0.61 -6.44
C TRP A 343 -17.19 -0.17 -7.39
N TYR A 344 -16.84 0.30 -8.60
CA TYR A 344 -17.85 0.68 -9.60
C TYR A 344 -18.72 -0.50 -10.01
N PHE A 345 -18.12 -1.66 -10.24
CA PHE A 345 -18.87 -2.87 -10.58
C PHE A 345 -19.84 -3.26 -9.46
N LEU A 346 -19.35 -3.34 -8.21
CA LEU A 346 -20.17 -3.76 -7.07
C LEU A 346 -21.30 -2.78 -6.75
N LEU A 347 -21.02 -1.47 -6.74
CA LEU A 347 -22.01 -0.45 -6.45
C LEU A 347 -23.11 -0.38 -7.51
N ASN A 348 -22.74 -0.45 -8.80
CA ASN A 348 -23.71 -0.46 -9.89
C ASN A 348 -24.59 -1.70 -9.82
N THR A 349 -23.99 -2.88 -9.56
CA THR A 349 -24.72 -4.14 -9.42
C THR A 349 -25.70 -4.09 -8.24
N LEU A 350 -25.27 -3.52 -7.10
CA LEU A 350 -26.14 -3.32 -5.93
C LEU A 350 -27.32 -2.40 -6.26
N CYS A 351 -27.08 -1.25 -6.89
CA CYS A 351 -28.14 -0.30 -7.24
C CYS A 351 -29.17 -0.92 -8.21
N LEU A 352 -28.70 -1.69 -9.21
CA LEU A 352 -29.59 -2.39 -10.14
C LEU A 352 -30.43 -3.47 -9.44
N THR A 353 -29.84 -4.20 -8.49
CA THR A 353 -30.54 -5.23 -7.74
C THR A 353 -31.59 -4.63 -6.81
N VAL A 354 -31.25 -3.55 -6.10
CA VAL A 354 -32.22 -2.79 -5.29
C VAL A 354 -33.35 -2.24 -6.16
N PHE A 355 -33.04 -1.71 -7.35
CA PHE A 355 -34.07 -1.26 -8.29
C PHE A 355 -35.01 -2.39 -8.69
N GLN A 356 -34.48 -3.55 -9.02
CA GLN A 356 -35.25 -4.74 -9.39
C GLN A 356 -36.13 -5.22 -8.24
N ASP A 357 -35.61 -5.25 -7.01
CA ASP A 357 -36.38 -5.65 -5.82
C ASP A 357 -37.52 -4.67 -5.52
N VAL A 358 -37.25 -3.37 -5.60
CA VAL A 358 -38.25 -2.31 -5.49
C VAL A 358 -39.34 -2.45 -6.57
N CYS A 359 -38.95 -2.70 -7.82
CA CYS A 359 -39.89 -2.96 -8.91
C CYS A 359 -40.76 -4.19 -8.61
N ARG A 360 -40.15 -5.32 -8.21
CA ARG A 360 -40.88 -6.54 -7.87
C ARG A 360 -41.88 -6.29 -6.75
N LYS A 361 -41.49 -5.58 -5.70
CA LYS A 361 -42.35 -5.30 -4.55
C LYS A 361 -43.59 -4.49 -4.94
N TYR A 362 -43.41 -3.42 -5.72
CA TYR A 362 -44.53 -2.52 -6.05
C TYR A 362 -45.39 -2.99 -7.24
N PHE A 363 -44.81 -3.68 -8.24
CA PHE A 363 -45.60 -4.22 -9.36
C PHE A 363 -46.28 -5.57 -9.04
N ARG A 364 -45.83 -6.30 -8.01
CA ARG A 364 -46.50 -7.53 -7.54
C ARG A 364 -47.72 -7.23 -6.64
N GLU A 365 -47.71 -6.12 -5.90
CA GLU A 365 -48.91 -5.62 -5.18
C GLU A 365 -50.10 -5.33 -6.11
N GLN A 366 -49.83 -4.96 -7.37
CA GLN A 366 -50.89 -4.60 -8.31
C GLN A 366 -51.67 -5.80 -8.88
N ARG A 367 -51.12 -7.03 -8.75
CA ARG A 367 -51.78 -8.27 -9.21
C ARG A 367 -52.68 -8.93 -8.17
N GLY A 368 -52.70 -8.47 -6.92
CA GLY A 368 -53.45 -9.09 -5.81
C GLY A 368 -54.74 -8.37 -5.41
N SER A 369 -55.24 -7.43 -6.21
CA SER A 369 -56.47 -6.66 -5.92
C SER A 369 -57.62 -6.98 -6.90
N GLY A 370 -57.74 -8.25 -7.26
CA GLY A 370 -58.85 -8.77 -8.05
C GLY A 370 -59.21 -10.17 -7.55
N ASP A 371 -60.37 -10.24 -6.90
CA ASP A 371 -61.21 -11.40 -6.62
C ASP A 371 -60.98 -12.28 -5.37
N GLU A 372 -62.09 -12.36 -4.60
CA GLU A 372 -62.58 -13.35 -3.62
C GLU A 372 -62.34 -13.17 -2.10
N GLU A 373 -63.44 -12.71 -1.48
CA GLU A 373 -64.08 -12.89 -0.16
C GLU A 373 -63.36 -13.48 1.10
N GLU A 374 -63.64 -12.74 2.18
CA GLU A 374 -63.83 -13.09 3.61
C GLU A 374 -62.66 -13.14 4.63
N PRO A 375 -62.92 -12.70 5.89
CA PRO A 375 -61.93 -12.05 6.74
C PRO A 375 -61.73 -12.77 8.08
N ILE A 376 -60.49 -13.12 8.45
CA ILE A 376 -60.22 -13.53 9.83
C ILE A 376 -58.90 -12.92 10.34
N LEU A 377 -59.03 -12.29 11.52
CA LEU A 377 -58.02 -11.98 12.54
C LEU A 377 -57.34 -10.58 12.54
N SER A 378 -58.05 -9.71 13.24
CA SER A 378 -57.60 -8.93 14.42
C SER A 378 -56.66 -7.73 14.27
N LYS A 379 -57.29 -6.57 14.51
CA LYS A 379 -56.72 -5.31 14.97
C LYS A 379 -55.79 -5.48 16.19
N LYS A 380 -54.54 -5.03 16.03
CA LYS A 380 -53.74 -4.24 17.00
C LYS A 380 -52.45 -3.82 16.28
N SER A 381 -52.38 -2.63 15.69
CA SER A 381 -52.20 -1.37 16.40
C SER A 381 -52.76 -0.16 15.61
N GLN A 382 -53.46 0.69 16.36
CA GLN A 382 -53.69 2.11 16.07
C GLN A 382 -52.32 2.83 15.95
N THR A 383 -52.07 3.91 15.22
CA THR A 383 -52.88 4.89 14.49
C THR A 383 -51.87 5.74 13.72
N PHE A 384 -51.93 5.80 12.40
CA PHE A 384 -51.56 7.00 11.64
C PHE A 384 -52.38 6.98 10.35
N SER A 385 -53.28 7.94 10.23
CA SER A 385 -53.98 8.26 9.00
C SER A 385 -52.95 8.79 7.98
N HIS A 386 -52.29 7.89 7.24
CA HIS A 386 -51.55 8.30 6.05
C HIS A 386 -52.53 8.46 4.89
N SER A 387 -52.58 9.67 4.36
CA SER A 387 -53.39 10.01 3.20
C SER A 387 -52.95 9.14 2.01
N GLY A 388 -53.88 8.78 1.11
CA GLY A 388 -53.53 8.01 -0.10
C GLY A 388 -52.45 8.67 -0.98
N SER A 389 -52.22 9.98 -0.82
CA SER A 389 -51.13 10.71 -1.48
C SER A 389 -49.74 10.42 -0.90
N ASP A 390 -49.61 10.15 0.40
CA ASP A 390 -48.32 9.88 1.03
C ASP A 390 -47.76 8.52 0.57
N ILE A 391 -48.63 7.51 0.48
CA ILE A 391 -48.28 6.17 -0.02
C ILE A 391 -47.87 6.22 -1.49
N TYR A 392 -48.54 7.05 -2.30
CA TYR A 392 -48.19 7.22 -3.71
C TYR A 392 -46.83 7.92 -3.87
N SER A 393 -46.56 8.94 -3.07
CA SER A 393 -45.28 9.65 -3.05
C SER A 393 -44.11 8.74 -2.63
N GLU A 394 -44.29 7.91 -1.61
CA GLU A 394 -43.27 6.95 -1.16
C GLU A 394 -42.93 5.90 -2.24
N LYS A 395 -43.94 5.43 -2.97
CA LYS A 395 -43.77 4.48 -4.09
C LYS A 395 -42.90 5.04 -5.21
N TRP A 396 -43.21 6.26 -5.66
CA TRP A 396 -42.43 6.92 -6.71
C TRP A 396 -41.01 7.27 -6.25
N LEU A 397 -40.85 7.69 -5.01
CA LEU A 397 -39.54 8.00 -4.44
C LEU A 397 -38.66 6.75 -4.37
N ALA A 398 -39.20 5.63 -3.88
CA ALA A 398 -38.46 4.36 -3.82
C ALA A 398 -38.07 3.87 -5.23
N LEU A 399 -38.94 4.02 -6.23
CA LEU A 399 -38.65 3.62 -7.62
C LEU A 399 -37.62 4.53 -8.30
N ALA A 400 -37.65 5.83 -8.04
CA ALA A 400 -36.76 6.81 -8.64
C ALA A 400 -35.34 6.83 -8.02
N THR A 401 -35.21 6.40 -6.76
CA THR A 401 -33.94 6.51 -6.01
C THR A 401 -32.79 5.71 -6.65
N PRO A 402 -32.92 4.41 -6.99
CA PRO A 402 -31.81 3.67 -7.60
C PRO A 402 -31.32 4.20 -8.96
N PRO A 403 -32.18 4.51 -9.96
CA PRO A 403 -31.71 5.06 -11.23
C PRO A 403 -31.14 6.47 -11.08
N PHE A 404 -31.67 7.28 -10.15
CA PHE A 404 -31.09 8.58 -9.82
C PHE A 404 -29.68 8.42 -9.23
N THR A 405 -29.50 7.48 -8.29
CA THR A 405 -28.18 7.16 -7.73
C THR A 405 -27.20 6.70 -8.81
N LEU A 406 -27.61 5.84 -9.74
CA LEU A 406 -26.77 5.43 -10.87
C LEU A 406 -26.38 6.60 -11.77
N LEU A 407 -27.29 7.54 -12.03
CA LEU A 407 -27.01 8.76 -12.78
C LEU A 407 -26.00 9.64 -12.05
N CYS A 408 -26.17 9.83 -10.74
CA CYS A 408 -25.22 10.55 -9.90
C CYS A 408 -23.84 9.88 -9.89
N CYS A 409 -23.76 8.55 -9.74
CA CYS A 409 -22.51 7.80 -9.81
C CYS A 409 -21.82 7.96 -11.17
N ARG A 410 -22.58 7.94 -12.28
CA ARG A 410 -22.05 8.16 -13.63
C ARG A 410 -21.49 9.57 -13.79
N LEU A 411 -22.21 10.58 -13.30
CA LEU A 411 -21.74 11.98 -13.30
C LEU A 411 -20.48 12.12 -12.45
N LEU A 412 -20.48 11.60 -11.22
CA LEU A 412 -19.31 11.64 -10.33
C LEU A 412 -18.08 10.96 -10.97
N ARG A 413 -18.27 9.85 -11.67
CA ARG A 413 -17.17 9.19 -12.41
C ARG A 413 -16.64 10.05 -13.57
N SER A 414 -17.51 10.79 -14.25
CA SER A 414 -17.06 11.71 -15.31
C SER A 414 -16.30 12.92 -14.74
N LEU A 415 -16.60 13.30 -13.50
CA LEU A 415 -15.97 14.42 -12.80
C LEU A 415 -14.68 14.01 -12.06
N ASN A 416 -14.51 12.73 -11.76
CA ASN A 416 -13.37 12.16 -11.02
C ASN A 416 -12.79 10.96 -11.79
N GLN A 417 -11.81 11.23 -12.64
CA GLN A 417 -11.16 10.24 -13.52
C GLN A 417 -9.96 9.65 -12.78
N THR A 418 -10.15 8.49 -12.15
CA THR A 418 -9.07 7.76 -11.47
C THR A 418 -8.43 6.70 -12.39
N GLY A 419 -7.19 6.29 -12.08
CA GLY A 419 -6.46 5.24 -12.78
C GLY A 419 -5.42 5.74 -13.79
N VAL A 420 -4.48 4.86 -14.17
CA VAL A 420 -3.33 5.21 -15.03
C VAL A 420 -3.76 5.64 -16.43
N GLN A 421 -4.87 5.10 -16.94
CA GLN A 421 -5.35 5.34 -18.31
C GLN A 421 -5.78 6.79 -18.58
N TRP A 422 -6.19 7.54 -17.54
CA TRP A 422 -6.75 8.90 -17.68
C TRP A 422 -5.98 9.97 -16.91
N ALA A 423 -4.88 9.60 -16.24
CA ALA A 423 -4.07 10.50 -15.40
C ALA A 423 -3.50 11.75 -16.13
N HIS A 424 -3.50 11.75 -17.47
CA HIS A 424 -3.03 12.87 -18.28
C HIS A 424 -4.11 13.94 -18.53
N LEU A 425 -5.38 13.68 -18.19
CA LEU A 425 -6.48 14.62 -18.37
C LEU A 425 -6.81 15.32 -17.04
N PRO A 426 -7.02 16.65 -17.04
CA PRO A 426 -7.43 17.35 -15.83
C PRO A 426 -8.87 17.00 -15.47
N ASP A 427 -9.11 16.62 -14.22
CA ASP A 427 -10.44 16.38 -13.66
C ASP A 427 -10.75 17.32 -12.48
N VAL A 428 -11.95 17.21 -11.90
CA VAL A 428 -12.36 18.08 -10.78
C VAL A 428 -11.50 17.82 -9.54
N GLY A 429 -11.01 16.58 -9.37
CA GLY A 429 -10.10 16.22 -8.27
C GLY A 429 -8.77 16.95 -8.37
N HIS A 430 -8.13 16.94 -9.54
CA HIS A 430 -6.91 17.68 -9.85
C HIS A 430 -7.11 19.19 -9.64
N TRP A 431 -8.25 19.72 -10.09
CA TRP A 431 -8.60 21.12 -9.89
C TRP A 431 -8.73 21.46 -8.39
N LEU A 432 -9.49 20.68 -7.62
CA LEU A 432 -9.69 20.90 -6.18
C LEU A 432 -8.42 20.75 -5.35
N ASN A 433 -7.54 19.82 -5.71
CA ASN A 433 -6.28 19.56 -5.00
C ASN A 433 -5.13 20.49 -5.41
N SER A 434 -5.33 21.36 -6.41
CA SER A 434 -4.35 22.38 -6.77
C SER A 434 -4.13 23.37 -5.61
N SER A 435 -2.90 23.87 -5.49
CA SER A 435 -2.54 24.84 -4.45
C SER A 435 -3.37 26.13 -4.52
N GLU A 436 -3.84 26.50 -5.71
CA GLU A 436 -4.67 27.68 -5.96
C GLU A 436 -6.09 27.56 -5.38
N HIS A 437 -6.63 26.34 -5.24
CA HIS A 437 -8.01 26.09 -4.83
C HIS A 437 -8.14 25.53 -3.40
N LYS A 438 -7.05 25.56 -2.62
CA LYS A 438 -6.99 25.05 -1.25
C LYS A 438 -8.05 25.66 -0.31
N VAL A 439 -8.37 26.95 -0.48
CA VAL A 439 -9.43 27.64 0.30
C VAL A 439 -10.80 27.04 0.01
N ILE A 440 -11.10 26.81 -1.28
CA ILE A 440 -12.37 26.24 -1.74
C ILE A 440 -12.52 24.83 -1.21
N LEU A 441 -11.47 24.00 -1.32
CA LEU A 441 -11.47 22.64 -0.78
C LEU A 441 -11.68 22.60 0.73
N SER A 442 -11.10 23.56 1.47
CA SER A 442 -11.25 23.68 2.93
C SER A 442 -12.67 24.02 3.35
N LEU A 443 -13.28 25.02 2.70
CA LEU A 443 -14.66 25.42 2.94
C LEU A 443 -15.65 24.31 2.57
N LEU A 444 -15.45 23.68 1.42
CA LEU A 444 -16.27 22.56 0.95
C LEU A 444 -16.17 21.37 1.91
N SER A 445 -14.96 21.01 2.35
CA SER A 445 -14.74 19.93 3.32
C SER A 445 -15.41 20.22 4.66
N ALA A 446 -15.27 21.43 5.19
CA ALA A 446 -15.92 21.84 6.44
C ALA A 446 -17.45 21.82 6.31
N PHE A 447 -17.99 22.32 5.19
CA PHE A 447 -19.42 22.29 4.89
C PHE A 447 -19.97 20.86 4.82
N CYS A 448 -19.30 19.98 4.07
CA CYS A 448 -19.72 18.58 3.95
C CYS A 448 -19.68 17.84 5.30
N LEU A 449 -18.62 18.02 6.10
CA LEU A 449 -18.53 17.39 7.43
C LEU A 449 -19.61 17.94 8.38
N GLY A 450 -19.88 19.25 8.34
CA GLY A 450 -20.97 19.87 9.09
C GLY A 450 -22.34 19.32 8.67
N LEU A 451 -22.57 19.17 7.36
CA LEU A 451 -23.80 18.59 6.82
C LEU A 451 -23.98 17.14 7.30
N ILE A 452 -22.92 16.33 7.26
CA ILE A 452 -22.93 14.95 7.77
C ILE A 452 -23.32 14.95 9.26
N TYR A 453 -22.71 15.80 10.07
CA TYR A 453 -23.07 15.93 11.49
C TYR A 453 -24.55 16.27 11.65
N LEU A 454 -25.06 17.27 10.93
CA LEU A 454 -26.45 17.73 11.03
C LEU A 454 -27.47 16.65 10.64
N LEU A 455 -27.17 15.88 9.59
CA LEU A 455 -28.04 14.81 9.08
C LEU A 455 -28.06 13.60 10.03
N VAL A 456 -26.90 13.22 10.56
CA VAL A 456 -26.76 11.98 11.34
C VAL A 456 -27.11 12.20 12.82
N GLN A 457 -26.80 13.37 13.40
CA GLN A 457 -26.95 13.61 14.84
C GLN A 457 -28.37 13.36 15.37
N ARG A 458 -29.41 13.56 14.54
CA ARG A 458 -30.81 13.45 14.98
C ARG A 458 -31.20 12.02 15.34
N ARG A 459 -30.47 11.02 14.85
CA ARG A 459 -30.73 9.59 15.10
C ARG A 459 -29.77 8.95 16.11
N CYS A 460 -28.87 9.74 16.69
CA CYS A 460 -27.80 9.24 17.56
C CYS A 460 -28.10 9.48 19.05
N SER A 461 -27.62 8.56 19.91
CA SER A 461 -27.53 8.78 21.35
C SER A 461 -26.60 9.96 21.67
N TRP A 462 -26.69 10.54 22.87
CA TRP A 462 -25.83 11.66 23.25
C TRP A 462 -24.32 11.32 23.16
N VAL A 463 -23.93 10.11 23.58
CA VAL A 463 -22.55 9.62 23.48
C VAL A 463 -22.13 9.49 22.02
N SER A 464 -22.99 8.93 21.16
CA SER A 464 -22.72 8.79 19.73
C SER A 464 -22.60 10.14 19.01
N LYS A 465 -23.36 11.16 19.44
CA LYS A 465 -23.23 12.54 18.90
C LYS A 465 -21.85 13.14 19.21
N VAL A 466 -21.36 12.95 20.43
CA VAL A 466 -20.04 13.44 20.85
C VAL A 466 -18.94 12.70 20.09
N ALA A 467 -19.03 11.37 19.98
CA ALA A 467 -18.08 10.56 19.22
C ALA A 467 -18.06 10.95 17.72
N LEU A 468 -19.24 11.15 17.11
CA LEU A 468 -19.36 11.61 15.73
C LEU A 468 -18.71 12.98 15.52
N ALA A 469 -18.94 13.94 16.43
CA ALA A 469 -18.33 15.26 16.36
C ALA A 469 -16.79 15.17 16.40
N PHE A 470 -16.23 14.41 17.35
CA PHE A 470 -14.78 14.21 17.43
C PHE A 470 -14.21 13.49 16.21
N GLY A 471 -14.90 12.48 15.69
CA GLY A 471 -14.48 11.77 14.48
C GLY A 471 -14.40 12.70 13.26
N LEU A 472 -15.44 13.51 13.04
CA LEU A 472 -15.49 14.46 11.91
C LEU A 472 -14.43 15.57 12.05
N VAL A 473 -14.20 16.08 13.27
CA VAL A 473 -13.10 17.01 13.55
C VAL A 473 -11.74 16.35 13.31
N GLY A 474 -11.58 15.08 13.69
CA GLY A 474 -10.38 14.29 13.43
C GLY A 474 -10.09 14.13 11.94
N VAL A 475 -11.12 13.85 11.13
CA VAL A 475 -10.99 13.76 9.66
C VAL A 475 -10.50 15.09 9.07
N TYR A 476 -11.08 16.21 9.48
CA TYR A 476 -10.62 17.52 9.02
C TYR A 476 -9.19 17.82 9.48
N SER A 477 -8.89 17.55 10.75
CA SER A 477 -7.57 17.81 11.36
C SER A 477 -6.46 16.98 10.69
N TYR A 478 -6.73 15.71 10.38
CA TYR A 478 -5.81 14.87 9.62
C TYR A 478 -5.53 15.45 8.24
N ARG A 479 -6.57 15.84 7.48
CA ARG A 479 -6.39 16.45 6.15
C ARG A 479 -5.64 17.77 6.21
N ALA A 480 -5.81 18.54 7.29
CA ALA A 480 -5.04 19.76 7.50
C ALA A 480 -3.57 19.46 7.83
N ALA A 481 -3.31 18.45 8.66
CA ALA A 481 -1.95 18.04 9.04
C ALA A 481 -1.14 17.51 7.84
N VAL A 482 -1.78 16.79 6.92
CA VAL A 482 -1.18 16.33 5.65
C VAL A 482 -1.05 17.47 4.63
N GLY A 483 -1.58 18.66 4.93
CA GLY A 483 -1.42 19.86 4.11
C GLY A 483 -2.43 20.00 2.98
N ASN A 484 -3.49 19.19 2.93
CA ASN A 484 -4.51 19.22 1.88
C ASN A 484 -5.54 20.34 2.07
N VAL A 485 -5.91 20.64 3.32
CA VAL A 485 -6.83 21.74 3.68
C VAL A 485 -6.15 22.73 4.63
N LEU A 486 -6.71 23.93 4.76
CA LEU A 486 -6.22 24.94 5.67
C LEU A 486 -6.62 24.61 7.10
N PHE A 487 -5.66 24.71 8.02
CA PHE A 487 -5.97 24.61 9.44
C PHE A 487 -6.56 25.95 9.91
N PRO A 488 -7.73 25.97 10.59
CA PRO A 488 -8.38 27.22 11.00
C PRO A 488 -7.51 28.07 11.95
N TRP A 489 -6.52 27.44 12.58
CA TRP A 489 -5.69 28.02 13.64
C TRP A 489 -4.23 28.24 13.23
N GLN A 490 -3.88 28.11 11.94
CA GLN A 490 -2.54 28.45 11.48
C GLN A 490 -2.36 29.97 11.52
N HIS A 491 -1.74 30.47 12.60
CA HIS A 491 -1.12 31.78 12.57
C HIS A 491 0.00 31.74 11.53
N SER A 492 -0.06 32.65 10.56
CA SER A 492 1.01 32.83 9.59
C SER A 492 2.31 33.10 10.35
N SER A 493 3.17 32.11 10.47
CA SER A 493 4.58 32.38 10.72
C SER A 493 5.08 33.09 9.47
N ARG A 494 5.14 34.41 9.56
CA ARG A 494 5.84 35.30 8.63
C ARG A 494 7.16 34.65 8.20
N THR A 495 7.31 34.48 6.90
CA THR A 495 8.55 34.69 6.14
C THR A 495 9.80 34.91 6.99
N THR A 496 10.68 33.93 7.00
CA THR A 496 12.13 34.18 7.13
C THR A 496 12.78 33.71 5.84
N SER A 497 13.40 34.69 5.20
CA SER A 497 14.34 34.66 4.08
C SER A 497 15.33 33.51 4.08
#